data_AF-A0A749D5X8-F1
#
_entry.id   AF-A0A749D5X8-F1
#
_cell.length_a   1.000
_cell.length_b   1.000
_cell.length_c   1.000
_cell.angle_alpha   90.00
_cell.angle_beta   90.00
_cell.angle_gamma   90.00
#
_symmetry.space_group_name_H-M   'P 1'
#
loop_
_entity.id
_entity.type
_entity.pdbx_description
1 polymer ?
#
loop_
_entity_poly.entity_id
_entity_poly.type
_entity_poly.pdbx_seq_one_letter_code
_entity_poly.pdbx_strand_id
1 'polypeptide(L)'
;DNVTLNNDKISGQAWQAMRDIGMSRFELFNGRTQKAEQLAAQAEKLLNDDSTDWKLYVKSDKKAPVEGDHYIRINSSITVAEDYLPAGQKNDAINKANQKMKEGDKKGTIEALKLAGVSVIENQELIPLQQTRKDVTTALSLMNEGKYYQAGLILKSAQDGIVVDSQSVQESPTHSVQHDAAH
;
A
#
# COMPACT_ATOMS: atom_id res chain seq x y z
N ASP A 1 2.17 -12.96 2.12
CA ASP A 1 1.85 -11.53 2.24
C ASP A 1 2.61 -10.89 3.37
N ASN A 2 3.02 -9.64 3.19
CA ASN A 2 3.62 -8.81 4.24
C ASN A 2 2.51 -8.24 5.13
N VAL A 3 2.89 -7.60 6.24
CA VAL A 3 1.96 -6.95 7.17
C VAL A 3 2.41 -5.56 7.57
N THR A 4 1.47 -4.70 7.94
CA THR A 4 1.72 -3.38 8.54
C THR A 4 2.31 -3.51 9.96
N LEU A 5 2.70 -2.39 10.57
CA LEU A 5 3.06 -2.37 11.98
C LEU A 5 1.94 -2.93 12.89
N ASN A 6 0.68 -2.67 12.55
CA ASN A 6 -0.50 -3.19 13.25
C ASN A 6 -0.95 -4.59 12.81
N ASN A 7 -0.14 -5.29 12.00
CA ASN A 7 -0.38 -6.64 11.50
C ASN A 7 -1.51 -6.79 10.47
N ASP A 8 -1.98 -5.68 9.87
CA ASP A 8 -2.91 -5.74 8.74
C ASP A 8 -2.18 -6.26 7.50
N LYS A 9 -2.82 -7.12 6.69
CA LYS A 9 -2.17 -7.68 5.50
C LYS A 9 -1.93 -6.63 4.41
N ILE A 10 -0.84 -6.82 3.68
CA ILE A 10 -0.41 -6.04 2.52
C ILE A 10 -0.36 -6.94 1.28
N SER A 11 -1.04 -6.55 0.20
CA SER A 11 -1.12 -7.35 -1.03
C SER A 11 0.12 -7.20 -1.89
N GLY A 12 1.01 -8.20 -1.83
CA GLY A 12 2.17 -8.26 -2.74
C GLY A 12 1.76 -8.45 -4.21
N GLN A 13 0.63 -9.13 -4.44
CA GLN A 13 0.04 -9.33 -5.76
C GLN A 13 -0.38 -8.00 -6.40
N ALA A 14 -1.12 -7.16 -5.67
CA ALA A 14 -1.52 -5.86 -6.18
C ALA A 14 -0.33 -4.90 -6.36
N TRP A 15 0.68 -4.99 -5.49
CA TRP A 15 1.94 -4.25 -5.68
C TRP A 15 2.64 -4.62 -7.00
N GLN A 16 2.74 -5.93 -7.28
CA GLN A 16 3.30 -6.42 -8.55
C GLN A 16 2.45 -5.96 -9.75
N ALA A 17 1.11 -5.98 -9.63
CA ALA A 17 0.23 -5.47 -10.68
C ALA A 17 0.49 -3.98 -10.99
N MET A 18 0.67 -3.13 -9.97
CA MET A 18 1.02 -1.72 -10.17
C MET A 18 2.39 -1.54 -10.84
N ARG A 19 3.36 -2.40 -10.51
CA ARG A 19 4.66 -2.44 -11.19
C ARG A 19 4.50 -2.81 -12.67
N ASP A 20 3.69 -3.82 -12.98
CA ASP A 20 3.41 -4.29 -14.33
C ASP A 20 2.67 -3.24 -15.16
N ILE A 21 1.73 -2.50 -14.57
CA ILE A 21 1.04 -1.35 -15.19
C ILE A 21 2.05 -0.27 -15.62
N GLY A 22 2.97 0.10 -14.72
CA GLY A 22 4.00 1.09 -15.03
C GLY A 22 4.95 0.64 -16.14
N MET A 23 5.36 -0.64 -16.12
CA MET A 23 6.20 -1.23 -17.17
C MET A 23 5.44 -1.36 -18.51
N SER A 24 4.17 -1.74 -18.47
CA SER A 24 3.31 -1.82 -19.66
C SER A 24 3.24 -0.47 -20.36
N ARG A 25 2.95 0.59 -19.60
CA ARG A 25 2.93 1.95 -20.13
C ARG A 25 4.26 2.34 -20.75
N PHE A 26 5.40 2.01 -20.12
CA PHE A 26 6.72 2.26 -20.68
C PHE A 26 6.93 1.54 -22.02
N GLU A 27 6.54 0.27 -22.12
CA GLU A 27 6.74 -0.52 -23.34
C GLU A 27 5.87 -0.05 -24.52
N LEU A 28 4.73 0.59 -24.26
CA LEU A 28 3.95 1.28 -25.32
C LEU A 28 4.80 2.35 -26.03
N PHE A 29 5.49 3.19 -25.26
CA PHE A 29 6.35 4.26 -25.80
C PHE A 29 7.69 3.72 -26.35
N ASN A 30 8.08 2.52 -25.95
CA ASN A 30 9.26 1.83 -26.45
C ASN A 30 8.99 1.06 -27.76
N GLY A 31 7.77 1.17 -28.33
CA GLY A 31 7.37 0.47 -29.55
C GLY A 31 7.20 -1.03 -29.38
N ARG A 32 7.11 -1.54 -28.15
CA ARG A 32 6.95 -2.97 -27.82
C ARG A 32 5.54 -3.27 -27.34
N THR A 33 4.55 -3.01 -28.21
CA THR A 33 3.12 -3.09 -27.86
C THR A 33 2.69 -4.47 -27.40
N GLN A 34 3.17 -5.55 -28.03
CA GLN A 34 2.91 -6.92 -27.58
C GLN A 34 3.38 -7.18 -26.15
N LYS A 35 4.54 -6.63 -25.77
CA LYS A 35 5.06 -6.75 -24.40
C LYS A 35 4.24 -5.91 -23.42
N ALA A 36 3.78 -4.74 -23.84
CA ALA A 36 2.88 -3.92 -23.04
C ALA A 36 1.56 -4.65 -22.74
N GLU A 37 0.96 -5.30 -23.74
CA GLU A 37 -0.25 -6.11 -23.59
C GLU A 37 -0.03 -7.27 -22.62
N GLN A 38 1.08 -8.00 -22.75
CA GLN A 38 1.42 -9.09 -21.82
C GLN A 38 1.54 -8.62 -20.36
N LEU A 39 2.19 -7.48 -20.14
CA LEU A 39 2.34 -6.89 -18.80
C LEU A 39 1.00 -6.43 -18.23
N ALA A 40 0.15 -5.77 -19.04
CA ALA A 40 -1.18 -5.35 -18.60
C ALA A 40 -2.08 -6.55 -18.31
N ALA A 41 -2.00 -7.63 -19.11
CA ALA A 41 -2.74 -8.87 -18.86
C ALA A 41 -2.27 -9.60 -17.60
N GLN A 42 -0.97 -9.55 -17.29
CA GLN A 42 -0.45 -10.04 -16.01
C GLN A 42 -1.01 -9.25 -14.84
N ALA A 43 -1.02 -7.92 -14.93
CA ALA A 43 -1.63 -7.05 -13.92
C ALA A 43 -3.14 -7.35 -13.75
N GLU A 44 -3.87 -7.54 -14.85
CA GLU A 44 -5.30 -7.89 -14.82
C GLU A 44 -5.54 -9.21 -14.09
N LYS A 45 -4.76 -10.25 -14.42
CA LYS A 45 -4.85 -11.55 -13.77
C LYS A 45 -4.53 -11.46 -12.27
N LEU A 46 -3.49 -10.73 -11.91
CA LEU A 46 -3.12 -10.50 -10.51
C LEU A 46 -4.23 -9.76 -9.76
N LEU A 47 -4.85 -8.74 -10.36
CA LEU A 47 -5.91 -7.98 -9.68
C LEU A 47 -7.23 -8.75 -9.61
N ASN A 48 -7.51 -9.68 -10.52
CA ASN A 48 -8.77 -10.42 -10.60
C ASN A 48 -8.63 -11.90 -10.17
N ASP A 49 -7.61 -12.24 -9.38
CA ASP A 49 -7.49 -13.60 -8.85
C ASP A 49 -8.62 -13.89 -7.85
N ASP A 50 -9.58 -14.73 -8.26
CA ASP A 50 -10.72 -15.16 -7.45
C ASP A 50 -10.35 -16.05 -6.26
N SER A 51 -9.14 -16.64 -6.27
CA SER A 51 -8.63 -17.39 -5.11
C SER A 51 -8.11 -16.48 -4.00
N THR A 52 -7.93 -15.18 -4.29
CA THR A 52 -7.47 -14.20 -3.32
C THR A 52 -8.65 -13.61 -2.54
N ASP A 53 -8.61 -13.73 -1.20
CA ASP A 53 -9.53 -12.98 -0.33
C ASP A 53 -9.09 -11.52 -0.21
N TRP A 54 -9.63 -10.68 -1.10
CA TRP A 54 -9.31 -9.25 -1.18
C TRP A 54 -9.70 -8.45 0.07
N LYS A 55 -10.62 -8.95 0.91
CA LYS A 55 -11.07 -8.26 2.13
C LYS A 55 -9.94 -8.09 3.14
N LEU A 56 -8.96 -9.00 3.14
CA LEU A 56 -7.80 -8.97 4.04
C LEU A 56 -6.91 -7.74 3.84
N TYR A 57 -6.92 -7.13 2.65
CA TYR A 57 -6.07 -6.00 2.32
C TYR A 57 -6.77 -4.64 2.44
N VAL A 58 -8.08 -4.63 2.73
CA VAL A 58 -8.90 -3.42 2.74
C VAL A 58 -8.51 -2.48 3.88
N LYS A 59 -8.34 -1.19 3.57
CA LYS A 59 -8.21 -0.07 4.51
C LYS A 59 -9.62 0.48 4.80
N SER A 60 -10.30 -0.14 5.78
CA SER A 60 -11.73 0.07 6.03
C SER A 60 -12.10 1.46 6.53
N ASP A 61 -11.17 2.17 7.18
CA ASP A 61 -11.32 3.53 7.67
C ASP A 61 -11.10 4.60 6.58
N LYS A 62 -10.86 4.20 5.32
CA LYS A 62 -10.66 5.11 4.19
C LYS A 62 -11.68 4.85 3.08
N LYS A 63 -12.52 5.84 2.81
CA LYS A 63 -13.51 5.79 1.72
C LYS A 63 -12.82 5.94 0.35
N ALA A 64 -13.14 5.03 -0.58
CA ALA A 64 -12.69 5.14 -1.97
C ALA A 64 -13.51 6.19 -2.75
N PRO A 65 -12.98 6.75 -3.86
CA PRO A 65 -13.69 7.76 -4.65
C PRO A 65 -14.96 7.24 -5.34
N VAL A 66 -14.97 5.95 -5.72
CA VAL A 66 -16.08 5.31 -6.43
C VAL A 66 -16.97 4.58 -5.44
N GLU A 67 -18.28 4.72 -5.60
CA GLU A 67 -19.26 4.03 -4.76
C GLU A 67 -19.11 2.50 -4.88
N GLY A 68 -19.06 1.83 -3.73
CA GLY A 68 -18.85 0.37 -3.65
C GLY A 68 -17.40 -0.09 -3.85
N ASP A 69 -16.44 0.83 -4.03
CA ASP A 69 -15.01 0.50 -4.10
C ASP A 69 -14.32 0.61 -2.73
N HIS A 70 -13.15 -0.01 -2.62
CA HIS A 70 -12.33 -0.03 -1.42
C HIS A 70 -10.86 0.23 -1.74
N TYR A 71 -10.20 1.00 -0.87
CA TYR A 71 -8.75 1.06 -0.87
C TYR A 71 -8.18 -0.25 -0.31
N ILE A 72 -7.17 -0.80 -0.98
CA ILE A 72 -6.35 -1.91 -0.48
C ILE A 72 -4.91 -1.48 -0.27
N ARG A 73 -4.25 -2.05 0.76
CA ARG A 73 -2.83 -1.84 1.04
C ARG A 73 -1.96 -2.65 0.09
N ILE A 74 -1.06 -1.98 -0.62
CA ILE A 74 -0.09 -2.62 -1.52
C ILE A 74 1.35 -2.51 -1.01
N ASN A 75 1.65 -1.54 -0.15
CA ASN A 75 2.98 -1.37 0.43
C ASN A 75 2.92 -0.68 1.80
N SER A 76 4.00 -0.79 2.56
CA SER A 76 4.22 0.00 3.78
C SER A 76 5.70 0.42 3.88
N SER A 77 5.94 1.66 4.27
CA SER A 77 7.28 2.22 4.49
C SER A 77 7.31 3.07 5.76
N ILE A 78 8.51 3.35 6.28
CA ILE A 78 8.68 4.11 7.52
C ILE A 78 9.37 5.44 7.23
N THR A 79 8.80 6.52 7.78
CA THR A 79 9.48 7.80 7.94
C THR A 79 9.85 7.98 9.40
N VAL A 80 11.09 8.39 9.67
CA VAL A 80 11.55 8.79 11.00
C VAL A 80 11.83 10.29 11.02
N ALA A 81 11.49 10.96 12.13
CA ALA A 81 11.92 12.32 12.38
C ALA A 81 12.55 12.39 13.78
N GLU A 82 13.78 12.91 13.83
CA GLU A 82 14.64 12.88 15.02
C GLU A 82 14.84 14.28 15.59
N ASP A 83 14.51 14.44 16.86
CA ASP A 83 14.83 15.63 17.63
C ASP A 83 16.33 15.67 17.95
N TYR A 84 16.83 16.89 18.19
CA TYR A 84 18.18 17.09 18.68
C TYR A 84 18.27 16.75 20.17
N LEU A 85 18.94 15.64 20.51
CA LEU A 85 19.24 15.24 21.88
C LEU A 85 20.76 15.08 22.11
N PRO A 86 21.24 15.25 23.35
CA PRO A 86 22.62 14.94 23.70
C PRO A 86 22.97 13.49 23.35
N ALA A 87 24.15 13.28 22.74
CA ALA A 87 24.56 11.98 22.19
C ALA A 87 24.49 10.83 23.20
N GLY A 88 24.85 11.07 24.47
CA GLY A 88 24.77 10.05 25.53
C GLY A 88 23.34 9.54 25.75
N GLN A 89 22.40 10.46 25.98
CA GLN A 89 20.98 10.12 26.19
C GLN A 89 20.36 9.43 24.98
N LYS A 90 20.71 9.87 23.76
CA LYS A 90 20.21 9.28 22.52
C LYS A 90 20.70 7.85 22.33
N ASN A 91 22.00 7.59 22.55
CA ASN A 91 22.59 6.27 22.31
C ASN A 91 21.99 5.18 23.22
N ASP A 92 21.74 5.48 24.49
CA ASP A 92 21.14 4.52 25.43
C ASP A 92 19.72 4.14 25.01
N ALA A 93 18.91 5.11 24.59
CA ALA A 93 17.55 4.88 24.12
C ALA A 93 17.51 4.11 22.79
N ILE A 94 18.44 4.40 21.87
CA ILE A 94 18.60 3.65 20.61
C ILE A 94 19.03 2.20 20.87
N ASN A 95 19.95 1.95 21.80
CA ASN A 95 20.34 0.59 22.18
C ASN A 95 19.16 -0.21 22.73
N LYS A 96 18.31 0.43 23.54
CA LYS A 96 17.06 -0.17 24.02
C LYS A 96 16.10 -0.46 22.87
N ALA A 97 15.92 0.47 21.92
CA ALA A 97 15.09 0.25 20.74
C ALA A 97 15.58 -0.94 19.89
N ASN A 98 16.90 -1.06 19.69
CA ASN A 98 17.50 -2.19 18.98
C ASN A 98 17.22 -3.53 19.66
N GLN A 99 17.31 -3.57 20.99
CA GLN A 99 16.97 -4.76 21.77
C GLN A 99 15.49 -5.13 21.60
N LYS A 100 14.58 -4.14 21.61
CA LYS A 100 13.15 -4.35 21.37
C LYS A 100 12.84 -4.85 19.96
N MET A 101 13.52 -4.33 18.94
CA MET A 101 13.41 -4.83 17.57
C MET A 101 13.86 -6.30 17.47
N LYS A 102 14.96 -6.65 18.14
CA LYS A 102 15.47 -8.04 18.17
C LYS A 102 14.50 -9.00 18.84
N GLU A 103 13.74 -8.52 19.83
CA GLU A 103 12.68 -9.28 20.52
C GLU A 103 11.38 -9.40 19.70
N GLY A 104 11.26 -8.67 18.58
CA GLY A 104 10.00 -8.55 17.84
C GLY A 104 8.95 -7.67 18.54
N ASP A 105 9.34 -6.94 19.58
CA ASP A 105 8.49 -6.05 20.37
C ASP A 105 8.28 -4.71 19.63
N LYS A 106 7.35 -4.70 18.68
CA LYS A 106 7.02 -3.50 17.88
C LYS A 106 6.63 -2.33 18.78
N LYS A 107 5.78 -2.57 19.80
CA LYS A 107 5.32 -1.54 20.73
C LYS A 107 6.49 -0.97 21.53
N GLY A 108 7.28 -1.83 22.18
CA GLY A 108 8.45 -1.42 22.95
C GLY A 108 9.50 -0.71 22.10
N THR A 109 9.61 -1.06 20.81
CA THR A 109 10.48 -0.36 19.86
C THR A 109 10.03 1.09 19.66
N ILE A 110 8.74 1.33 19.37
CA ILE A 110 8.20 2.67 19.15
C ILE A 110 8.32 3.52 20.44
N GLU A 111 8.06 2.93 21.60
CA GLU A 111 8.23 3.61 22.89
C GLU A 111 9.70 3.99 23.16
N ALA A 112 10.64 3.07 22.88
CA ALA A 112 12.07 3.34 23.06
C ALA A 112 12.59 4.40 22.07
N LEU A 113 12.13 4.37 20.82
CA LEU A 113 12.44 5.40 19.82
C LEU A 113 11.91 6.77 20.25
N LYS A 114 10.69 6.84 20.79
CA LYS A 114 10.12 8.08 21.33
C LYS A 114 10.99 8.67 22.46
N LEU A 115 11.54 7.83 23.34
CA LEU A 115 12.49 8.28 24.38
C LEU A 115 13.81 8.79 23.79
N ALA A 116 14.20 8.32 22.60
CA ALA A 116 15.35 8.80 21.84
C ALA A 116 15.04 10.07 21.03
N GLY A 117 13.87 10.70 21.21
CA GLY A 117 13.43 11.84 20.40
C GLY A 117 13.14 11.46 18.95
N VAL A 118 12.87 10.18 18.67
CA VAL A 118 12.57 9.68 17.32
C VAL A 118 11.09 9.39 17.20
N SER A 119 10.40 10.17 16.37
CA SER A 119 9.02 9.90 15.96
C SER A 119 9.00 9.01 14.71
N VAL A 120 8.01 8.12 14.65
CA VAL A 120 7.86 7.13 13.58
C VAL A 120 6.49 7.30 12.93
N ILE A 121 6.49 7.38 11.60
CA ILE A 121 5.29 7.44 10.77
C ILE A 121 5.32 6.24 9.83
N GLU A 122 4.22 5.48 9.78
CA GLU A 122 4.01 4.46 8.76
C GLU A 122 3.30 5.10 7.56
N ASN A 123 3.88 4.96 6.37
CA ASN A 123 3.27 5.38 5.12
C ASN A 123 2.74 4.15 4.38
N GLN A 124 1.42 3.99 4.35
CA GLN A 124 0.76 2.90 3.65
C GLN A 124 0.40 3.35 2.23
N GLU A 125 0.87 2.62 1.23
CA GLU A 125 0.53 2.86 -0.18
C GLU A 125 -0.75 2.09 -0.52
N LEU A 126 -1.73 2.78 -1.07
CA LEU A 126 -3.08 2.26 -1.29
C LEU A 126 -3.53 2.47 -2.74
N ILE A 127 -4.30 1.53 -3.27
CA ILE A 127 -5.00 1.67 -4.56
C ILE A 127 -6.50 1.39 -4.42
N PRO A 128 -7.37 2.06 -5.21
CA PRO A 128 -8.79 1.73 -5.30
C PRO A 128 -8.95 0.46 -6.16
N LEU A 129 -9.33 -0.67 -5.55
CA LEU A 129 -9.22 -1.99 -6.17
C LEU A 129 -10.08 -2.10 -7.45
N GLN A 130 -11.36 -1.74 -7.39
CA GLN A 130 -12.27 -1.90 -8.52
C GLN A 130 -11.99 -0.89 -9.62
N GLN A 131 -11.66 0.36 -9.26
CA GLN A 131 -11.25 1.35 -10.26
C GLN A 131 -9.96 0.92 -10.98
N THR A 132 -8.97 0.39 -10.25
CA THR A 132 -7.72 -0.10 -10.86
C THR A 132 -7.98 -1.27 -11.81
N ARG A 133 -8.82 -2.24 -11.42
CA ARG A 133 -9.24 -3.35 -12.30
C ARG A 133 -9.86 -2.83 -13.60
N LYS A 134 -10.82 -1.90 -13.47
CA LYS A 134 -11.50 -1.28 -14.62
C LYS A 134 -10.52 -0.57 -15.56
N ASP A 135 -9.58 0.18 -15.01
CA ASP A 135 -8.58 0.89 -15.80
C ASP A 135 -7.70 -0.10 -16.58
N VAL A 136 -7.22 -1.19 -15.95
CA VAL A 136 -6.42 -2.20 -16.64
C VAL A 136 -7.21 -2.90 -17.75
N THR A 137 -8.43 -3.35 -17.48
CA THR A 137 -9.30 -3.99 -18.49
C THR A 137 -9.59 -3.04 -19.66
N THR A 138 -9.86 -1.76 -19.37
CA THR A 138 -10.10 -0.74 -20.40
C THR A 138 -8.84 -0.49 -21.23
N ALA A 139 -7.68 -0.42 -20.59
CA ALA A 139 -6.40 -0.24 -21.29
C ALA A 139 -6.10 -1.41 -22.23
N LEU A 140 -6.36 -2.66 -21.80
CA LEU A 140 -6.23 -3.85 -22.67
C LEU A 140 -7.15 -3.78 -23.89
N SER A 141 -8.42 -3.39 -23.71
CA SER A 141 -9.34 -3.16 -24.85
C SER A 141 -8.78 -2.12 -25.82
N LEU A 142 -8.27 -0.99 -25.31
CA LEU A 142 -7.69 0.06 -26.14
C LEU A 142 -6.43 -0.40 -26.87
N MET A 143 -5.58 -1.24 -26.26
CA MET A 143 -4.43 -1.82 -26.94
C MET A 143 -4.85 -2.74 -28.09
N ASN A 144 -5.88 -3.58 -27.89
CA ASN A 144 -6.45 -4.43 -28.93
C ASN A 144 -7.02 -3.63 -30.11
N GLU A 145 -7.53 -2.42 -29.84
CA GLU A 145 -7.99 -1.47 -30.87
C GLU A 145 -6.86 -0.66 -31.52
N GLY A 146 -5.60 -0.89 -31.16
CA GLY A 146 -4.44 -0.12 -31.63
C GLY A 146 -4.35 1.30 -31.04
N LYS A 147 -5.18 1.63 -30.06
CA LYS A 147 -5.25 2.94 -29.38
C LYS A 147 -4.23 3.01 -28.24
N TYR A 148 -2.96 2.78 -28.57
CA TYR A 148 -1.87 2.66 -27.59
C TYR A 148 -1.66 3.92 -26.75
N TYR A 149 -1.81 5.10 -27.33
CA TYR A 149 -1.67 6.35 -26.57
C TYR A 149 -2.77 6.48 -25.51
N GLN A 150 -4.02 6.20 -25.88
CA GLN A 150 -5.17 6.21 -24.97
C GLN A 150 -5.03 5.14 -23.90
N ALA A 151 -4.57 3.93 -24.25
CA ALA A 151 -4.25 2.89 -23.27
C ALA A 151 -3.21 3.39 -22.25
N GLY A 152 -2.16 4.07 -22.72
CA GLY A 152 -1.13 4.66 -21.86
C GLY A 152 -1.65 5.76 -20.93
N LEU A 153 -2.71 6.50 -21.31
CA LEU A 153 -3.39 7.46 -20.43
C LEU A 153 -4.22 6.75 -19.35
N ILE A 154 -4.91 5.67 -19.70
CA ILE A 154 -5.67 4.87 -18.73
C ILE A 154 -4.74 4.16 -17.74
N LEU A 155 -3.62 3.58 -18.19
CA LEU A 155 -2.61 3.01 -17.29
C LEU A 155 -2.02 4.08 -16.36
N LYS A 156 -1.84 5.31 -16.86
CA LYS A 156 -1.40 6.43 -16.02
C LYS A 156 -2.45 6.82 -14.99
N SER A 157 -3.74 6.83 -15.36
CA SER A 157 -4.86 7.04 -14.42
C SER A 157 -4.81 6.03 -13.27
N ALA A 158 -4.58 4.75 -13.56
CA ALA A 158 -4.43 3.72 -12.52
C ALA A 158 -3.25 4.04 -11.57
N GLN A 159 -2.10 4.48 -12.10
CA GLN A 159 -0.95 4.89 -11.28
C GLN A 159 -1.23 6.15 -10.44
N ASP A 160 -1.91 7.14 -11.02
CA ASP A 160 -2.26 8.38 -10.32
C ASP A 160 -3.36 8.15 -9.27
N GLY A 161 -4.07 7.02 -9.33
CA GLY A 161 -4.99 6.55 -8.29
C GLY A 161 -4.30 6.01 -7.03
N ILE A 162 -2.98 5.80 -7.06
CA ILE A 162 -2.21 5.45 -5.86
C ILE A 162 -2.26 6.62 -4.87
N VAL A 163 -2.63 6.34 -3.62
CA VAL A 163 -2.57 7.31 -2.53
C VAL A 163 -1.66 6.79 -1.42
N VAL A 164 -1.00 7.71 -0.73
CA VAL A 164 -0.20 7.39 0.46
C VAL A 164 -0.94 7.90 1.69
N ASP A 165 -1.23 7.00 2.61
CA ASP A 165 -1.81 7.30 3.91
C ASP A 165 -0.70 7.23 4.97
N SER A 166 -0.28 8.41 5.44
CA SER A 166 0.77 8.56 6.44
C SER A 166 0.15 8.66 7.83
N GLN A 167 0.39 7.66 8.67
CA GLN A 167 -0.15 7.60 10.02
C GLN A 167 1.00 7.58 11.03
N SER A 168 0.94 8.48 12.02
CA SER A 168 1.80 8.32 13.20
C SER A 168 1.49 6.95 13.81
N VAL A 169 2.54 6.22 14.20
CA VAL A 169 2.34 4.92 14.85
C VAL A 169 1.79 5.15 16.26
N GLN A 170 0.47 5.30 16.35
CA GLN A 170 -0.26 5.37 17.61
C GLN A 170 -0.63 3.96 18.04
N GLU A 171 -0.64 3.75 19.35
CA GLU A 171 -1.22 2.56 19.96
C GLU A 171 -2.65 2.38 19.41
N SER A 172 -2.92 1.21 18.83
CA SER A 172 -4.20 0.63 18.40
C SER A 172 -5.42 1.56 18.25
N PRO A 173 -6.19 1.48 17.14
CA PRO A 173 -7.60 1.87 17.22
C PRO A 173 -8.23 0.98 18.30
N THR A 174 -8.81 1.59 19.33
CA THR A 174 -9.83 0.90 20.14
C THR A 174 -10.86 0.40 19.15
N HIS A 175 -10.88 -0.91 18.88
CA HIS A 175 -12.11 -1.54 18.46
C HIS A 175 -13.10 -1.26 19.59
N SER A 176 -13.98 -0.27 19.36
CA SER A 176 -15.17 -0.11 20.17
C SER A 176 -15.92 -1.43 20.04
N VAL A 177 -15.78 -2.30 21.03
CA VAL A 177 -16.70 -3.41 21.24
C VAL A 177 -18.05 -2.74 21.39
N GLN A 178 -18.85 -2.83 20.34
CA GLN A 178 -20.23 -2.42 20.35
C GLN A 178 -20.89 -3.35 21.38
N HIS A 179 -21.11 -2.85 22.59
CA HIS A 179 -21.95 -3.52 23.55
C HIS A 179 -23.36 -3.51 22.94
N ASP A 180 -23.79 -4.66 22.43
CA ASP A 180 -25.21 -4.94 22.22
C ASP A 180 -25.88 -4.83 23.58
N ALA A 181 -26.45 -3.66 23.85
CA ALA A 181 -27.39 -3.48 24.94
C ALA A 181 -28.72 -4.10 24.48
N ALA A 182 -28.95 -5.33 24.92
CA ALA A 182 -30.27 -5.92 24.96
C ALA A 182 -31.17 -5.07 25.86
N HIS A 183 -32.26 -4.54 25.30
CA HIS A 183 -33.52 -4.26 26.00
C HIS A 183 -34.68 -4.36 25.00
#